data_AF-A0A0F8ZC08-F1
#
_entry.id   AF-A0A0F8ZC08-F1
#
_cell.length_a   1.000
_cell.length_b   1.000
_cell.length_c   1.000
_cell.angle_alpha   90.00
_cell.angle_beta   90.00
_cell.angle_gamma   90.00
#
_symmetry.space_group_name_H-M   'P 1'
#
loop_
_entity.id
_entity.type
_entity.pdbx_description
1 polymer ?
#
loop_
_entity_poly.entity_id
_entity_poly.type
_entity_poly.pdbx_seq_one_letter_code
_entity_poly.pdbx_strand_id
1 'polypeptide(L)' 'LQPGNPEVDPALPVDPQDLADRMLWLTEMTMADKWFAPRILPQLHVLIWGNRRGV' A
#
# COMPACT_ATOMS: atom_id res chain seq x y z
N LEU A 1 9.26 -5.14 7.06
CA LEU A 1 8.06 -4.30 6.96
C LEU A 1 7.93 -3.87 5.50
N GLN A 2 6.76 -4.08 4.88
CA GLN A 2 6.49 -3.62 3.52
C GLN A 2 5.78 -2.26 3.60
N PRO A 3 6.29 -1.20 2.94
CA PRO A 3 5.65 0.12 3.00
C PRO A 3 4.21 0.05 2.46
N GLY A 4 3.25 0.55 3.24
CA GLY A 4 1.82 0.54 2.88
C GLY A 4 1.07 -0.76 3.19
N ASN A 5 1.78 -1.87 3.46
CA ASN A 5 1.19 -3.17 3.82
C ASN A 5 1.78 -3.70 5.13
N PRO A 6 1.08 -3.57 6.27
CA PRO A 6 1.58 -4.05 7.56
C PRO A 6 1.57 -5.58 7.67
N GLU A 7 0.75 -6.27 6.88
CA GLU A 7 0.63 -7.73 6.90
C GLU A 7 1.56 -8.36 5.86
N VAL A 8 2.47 -9.23 6.28
CA VAL A 8 3.53 -9.80 5.42
C VAL A 8 3.58 -11.32 5.45
N ASP A 9 2.65 -11.96 6.16
CA ASP A 9 2.52 -13.41 6.17
C ASP A 9 2.01 -13.88 4.80
N PRO A 10 2.77 -14.72 4.06
CA PRO A 10 2.33 -15.30 2.79
C PRO A 10 1.11 -16.22 2.91
N ALA A 11 0.78 -16.71 4.12
CA ALA A 11 -0.39 -17.55 4.36
C ALA A 11 -1.68 -16.72 4.55
N LEU A 12 -1.56 -15.42 4.83
CA LEU A 12 -2.70 -14.54 5.02
C LEU A 12 -3.06 -13.85 3.71
N PRO A 13 -4.35 -13.88 3.30
CA PRO A 13 -4.80 -13.13 2.15
C PRO A 13 -4.68 -11.63 2.42
N VAL A 14 -4.26 -10.89 1.41
CA VAL A 14 -4.31 -9.43 1.43
C VAL A 14 -5.68 -8.99 0.95
N ASP A 15 -6.33 -8.10 1.71
CA ASP A 15 -7.52 -7.40 1.24
C ASP A 15 -7.10 -6.23 0.32
N PRO A 16 -7.47 -6.25 -0.97
CA PRO A 16 -7.14 -5.17 -1.89
C PRO A 16 -7.78 -3.82 -1.51
N GLN A 17 -8.95 -3.84 -0.86
CA GLN A 17 -9.65 -2.62 -0.45
C GLN A 17 -8.92 -1.94 0.71
N ASP A 18 -8.47 -2.71 1.70
CA ASP A 18 -7.67 -2.17 2.82
C ASP A 18 -6.39 -1.49 2.31
N LEU A 19 -5.74 -2.05 1.30
CA LEU A 19 -4.55 -1.45 0.68
C LEU A 19 -4.90 -0.15 -0.07
N ALA A 20 -6.02 -0.14 -0.79
CA ALA A 20 -6.51 1.05 -1.49
C ALA A 20 -6.89 2.18 -0.51
N ASP A 21 -7.56 1.86 0.60
CA ASP A 21 -7.97 2.82 1.62
C ASP A 21 -6.77 3.47 2.31
N ARG A 22 -5.69 2.71 2.56
CA ARG A 22 -4.42 3.24 3.07
C ARG A 22 -3.75 4.19 2.08
N MET A 23 -3.77 3.86 0.79
CA MET A 23 -3.25 4.72 -0.27
C MET A 23 -4.06 6.01 -0.40
N LEU A 24 -5.38 5.91 -0.28
CA LEU A 24 -6.28 7.07 -0.25
C LEU A 24 -5.95 7.96 0.95
N TRP A 25 -5.89 7.39 2.15
CA TRP A 25 -5.53 8.12 3.38
C TRP A 25 -4.21 8.89 3.24
N LEU A 26 -3.16 8.23 2.75
CA LEU A 26 -1.85 8.88 2.58
C LEU A 26 -1.91 10.02 1.56
N THR A 27 -2.68 9.83 0.49
CA THR A 27 -2.90 10.85 -0.53
C THR A 27 -3.65 12.05 0.04
N GLU A 28 -4.75 11.81 0.75
CA GLU A 28 -5.56 12.87 1.38
C GLU A 28 -4.76 13.67 2.40
N MET A 29 -4.01 12.99 3.26
CA MET A 29 -3.13 13.63 4.25
C MET A 29 -2.08 14.51 3.56
N THR A 30 -1.41 13.99 2.54
CA THR A 30 -0.37 14.72 1.81
C THR A 30 -0.93 15.95 1.08
N MET A 31 -2.14 15.82 0.52
CA MET A 31 -2.85 16.93 -0.12
C MET A 31 -3.28 18.00 0.90
N ALA A 32 -3.79 17.59 2.06
CA ALA A 32 -4.18 18.50 3.15
C ALA A 32 -2.99 19.32 3.67
N ASP A 33 -1.81 18.69 3.75
CA ASP A 33 -0.56 19.32 4.17
C ASP A 33 0.09 20.19 3.08
N LYS A 34 -0.53 20.29 1.90
CA LYS A 34 0.01 20.98 0.71
C LYS A 34 1.42 20.51 0.35
N TRP A 35 1.73 19.26 0.64
CA TRP A 35 3.04 18.69 0.40
C TRP A 35 3.07 18.03 -0.98
N PHE A 36 3.30 18.82 -2.02
CA PHE A 36 3.18 18.36 -3.43
C PHE A 36 4.48 17.83 -4.06
N ALA A 37 5.60 17.86 -3.33
CA ALA A 37 6.87 17.32 -3.79
C ALA A 37 6.95 15.78 -3.90
N PRO A 38 6.36 14.97 -3.00
CA PRO A 38 6.52 13.52 -3.04
C PRO A 38 5.66 12.88 -4.12
N ARG A 39 6.11 11.72 -4.60
CA ARG A 39 5.31 10.81 -5.43
C ARG A 39 4.83 9.66 -4.56
N ILE A 40 3.52 9.56 -4.38
CA ILE A 40 2.87 8.50 -3.61
C ILE A 40 2.59 7.35 -4.58
N LEU A 41 3.17 6.18 -4.32
CA LEU A 41 3.08 5.00 -5.20
C LEU A 41 2.53 3.81 -4.43
N PRO A 42 1.67 2.98 -5.06
CA PRO A 42 1.20 1.76 -4.44
C PRO A 42 2.31 0.71 -4.42
N GLN A 43 2.14 -0.28 -3.55
CA GLN A 43 2.96 -1.48 -3.60
C GLN A 43 2.45 -2.41 -4.72
N LEU A 44 2.96 -2.20 -5.94
CA LEU A 44 2.53 -2.94 -7.12
C LEU A 44 2.65 -4.47 -6.96
N HIS A 45 3.69 -4.94 -6.27
CA HIS A 45 3.87 -6.36 -5.98
C HIS A 45 2.68 -6.95 -5.24
N VAL A 46 2.23 -6.28 -4.17
CA VAL A 46 1.13 -6.77 -3.33
C VAL A 46 -0.20 -6.67 -4.06
N LEU A 47 -0.39 -5.65 -4.90
CA LEU A 47 -1.57 -5.56 -5.77
C LEU A 47 -1.68 -6.74 -6.74
N ILE A 48 -0.57 -7.26 -7.26
CA ILE A 48 -0.57 -8.33 -8.27
C ILE A 48 -0.52 -9.72 -7.62
N TRP A 49 0.29 -9.89 -6.58
CA TRP A 49 0.63 -11.21 -6.03
C TRP A 49 0.32 -11.37 -4.53
N GLY A 50 -0.24 -10.35 -3.88
CA GLY A 50 -0.42 -10.34 -2.42
C GLY A 50 0.91 -10.53 -1.68
N ASN A 51 0.89 -11.29 -0.58
CA ASN A 51 2.07 -11.60 0.22
C ASN A 51 2.93 -12.74 -0.33
N ARG A 52 2.68 -13.20 -1.57
CA ARG A 52 3.43 -14.31 -2.16
C ARG A 52 4.91 -13.95 -2.29
N ARG A 53 5.78 -14.91 -1.95
CA ARG A 53 7.23 -14.82 -2.04
C ARG A 53 7.74 -15.50 -3.30
N GLY A 54 8.85 -15.00 -3.85
CA GLY A 54 9.54 -15.63 -4.98
C GLY A 54 8.81 -15.55 -6.33
N VAL A 55 7.94 -14.54 -6.50
CA VAL A 55 7.36 -14.15 -7.80
C VAL A 55 8.15 -13.02 -8.42
#